data_AF-A0A9D5MWM6-F1
#
_entry.id   AF-A0A9D5MWM6-F1
#
_cell.length_a   1.000
_cell.length_b   1.000
_cell.length_c   1.000
_cell.angle_alpha   90.00
_cell.angle_beta   90.00
_cell.angle_gamma   90.00
#
_symmetry.space_group_name_H-M   'P 1'
#
loop_
_entity.id
_entity.type
_entity.pdbx_description
1 polymer ?
#
loop_
_entity_poly.entity_id
_entity_poly.type
_entity_poly.pdbx_seq_one_letter_code
_entity_poly.pdbx_strand_id
1 'polypeptide(L)'
;MRKKCSIFLFCLCLLMTGCGKTEKGGSSEVSQVEEADKVIEAADADTEEDKATEEVDTGTEESNKVTDEVDKATKEEDKITEAADAVTEKDKAAVKAMEEEEPETEISEKDLFDKVYDKYYSPWSEDEMIVAINERSQYRESCSFYSEVSDYMENVREVRDISNMIEPLYYTDMKYYESQDFEKDPLLIIHLAKNEIYARHGYIFNDEDLNNYFMVQLWYEPSCTPEDFDDSVFNDYEKANLKLLAELDTYKE
;
A
#
# COMPACT_ATOMS: atom_id res chain seq x y z
N MET A 1 24.06 -5.12 0.36
CA MET A 1 24.27 -6.58 0.46
C MET A 1 23.40 -7.10 1.60
N ARG A 2 22.18 -7.57 1.30
CA ARG A 2 21.23 -8.08 2.31
C ARG A 2 21.68 -9.48 2.75
N LYS A 3 22.07 -9.66 4.01
CA LYS A 3 22.27 -10.99 4.61
C LYS A 3 20.90 -11.50 5.03
N LYS A 4 20.28 -12.32 4.19
CA LYS A 4 19.00 -12.97 4.44
C LYS A 4 19.15 -13.89 5.66
N CYS A 5 18.43 -13.61 6.75
CA CYS A 5 18.16 -14.59 7.80
C CYS A 5 17.23 -15.64 7.18
N SER A 6 17.82 -16.68 6.61
CA SER A 6 17.10 -17.81 6.04
C SER A 6 16.55 -18.65 7.19
N ILE A 7 15.31 -18.38 7.62
CA ILE A 7 14.55 -19.33 8.44
C ILE A 7 14.17 -20.45 7.49
N PHE A 8 14.94 -21.54 7.52
CA PHE A 8 14.60 -22.79 6.84
C PHE A 8 13.47 -23.47 7.63
N LEU A 9 12.21 -23.07 7.39
CA LEU A 9 11.07 -23.88 7.78
C LEU A 9 10.82 -24.90 6.66
N PHE A 10 11.16 -26.16 6.93
CA PHE A 10 10.84 -27.28 6.05
C PHE A 10 9.31 -27.41 5.99
N CYS A 11 8.69 -26.86 4.96
CA CYS A 11 7.29 -27.12 4.65
C CYS A 11 7.15 -28.61 4.30
N LEU A 12 6.56 -29.37 5.23
CA LEU A 12 6.18 -30.75 5.02
C LEU A 12 5.08 -30.77 3.95
N CYS A 13 5.44 -31.14 2.72
CA CYS A 13 4.47 -31.42 1.66
C CYS A 13 3.52 -32.53 2.14
N LEU A 14 2.30 -32.18 2.53
CA LEU A 14 1.19 -33.11 2.63
C LEU A 14 0.69 -33.44 1.22
N LEU A 15 1.43 -34.31 0.54
CA LEU A 15 0.90 -35.13 -0.53
C LEU A 15 0.05 -36.23 0.10
N MET A 16 -1.27 -36.15 -0.05
CA MET A 16 -2.15 -37.31 0.10
C MET A 16 -2.96 -37.51 -1.17
N THR A 17 -2.32 -38.15 -2.15
CA THR A 17 -3.02 -38.94 -3.16
C THR A 17 -3.24 -40.34 -2.59
N GLY A 18 -4.49 -40.76 -2.38
CA GLY A 18 -4.82 -42.06 -1.82
C GLY A 18 -6.24 -42.52 -2.14
N CYS A 19 -6.36 -43.17 -3.30
CA CYS A 19 -7.55 -43.77 -3.91
C CYS A 19 -8.28 -44.83 -3.04
N GLY A 20 -9.62 -44.89 -3.14
CA GLY A 20 -10.42 -45.99 -2.60
C GLY A 20 -11.87 -46.04 -3.15
N LYS A 21 -12.07 -46.77 -4.26
CA LYS A 21 -13.38 -47.12 -4.85
C LYS A 21 -14.19 -48.05 -3.93
N THR A 22 -15.52 -47.94 -3.90
CA THR A 22 -16.47 -48.89 -4.57
C THR A 22 -17.96 -48.65 -4.22
N GLU A 23 -18.73 -48.41 -5.29
CA GLU A 23 -20.00 -49.03 -5.70
C GLU A 23 -21.35 -48.92 -4.94
N LYS A 24 -22.34 -48.45 -5.75
CA LYS A 24 -23.70 -48.98 -6.05
C LYS A 24 -24.92 -48.43 -5.28
N GLY A 25 -25.84 -47.84 -6.07
CA GLY A 25 -27.27 -47.91 -5.79
C GLY A 25 -28.19 -46.89 -6.49
N GLY A 26 -28.58 -47.15 -7.75
CA GLY A 26 -30.00 -47.11 -8.19
C GLY A 26 -30.76 -45.78 -8.39
N SER A 27 -30.83 -45.35 -9.66
CA SER A 27 -32.05 -45.17 -10.49
C SER A 27 -33.19 -44.20 -10.11
N SER A 28 -33.37 -43.22 -11.02
CA SER A 28 -34.63 -42.71 -11.61
C SER A 28 -35.61 -41.90 -10.75
N GLU A 29 -35.84 -40.63 -11.11
CA GLU A 29 -37.05 -40.25 -11.86
C GLU A 29 -36.91 -38.86 -12.51
N VAL A 30 -37.44 -38.76 -13.72
CA VAL A 30 -37.58 -37.56 -14.55
C VAL A 30 -38.97 -36.97 -14.29
N SER A 31 -39.09 -35.65 -14.17
CA SER A 31 -40.27 -34.94 -14.68
C SER A 31 -39.94 -33.47 -14.94
N GLN A 32 -40.19 -33.10 -16.20
CA GLN A 32 -40.33 -31.75 -16.74
C GLN A 32 -41.50 -31.02 -16.04
N VAL A 33 -41.57 -29.68 -16.13
CA VAL A 33 -42.64 -28.89 -16.80
C VAL A 33 -42.29 -27.38 -16.77
N GLU A 34 -42.03 -26.84 -17.96
CA GLU A 34 -42.51 -25.59 -18.61
C GLU A 34 -42.53 -24.21 -17.90
N GLU A 35 -41.78 -23.29 -18.52
CA GLU A 35 -42.24 -22.13 -19.34
C GLU A 35 -43.00 -20.96 -18.68
N ALA A 36 -42.47 -19.74 -18.87
CA ALA A 36 -43.23 -18.61 -19.44
C ALA A 36 -42.32 -17.39 -19.75
N ASP A 37 -42.25 -17.10 -21.04
CA ASP A 37 -42.04 -15.82 -21.73
C ASP A 37 -42.24 -14.51 -20.95
N LYS A 38 -41.40 -13.51 -21.24
CA LYS A 38 -41.89 -12.29 -21.94
C LYS A 38 -40.78 -11.49 -22.62
N VAL A 39 -40.94 -11.44 -23.94
CA VAL A 39 -40.36 -10.54 -24.96
C VAL A 39 -40.73 -9.07 -24.70
N ILE A 40 -39.79 -8.15 -24.94
CA ILE A 40 -40.08 -6.84 -25.55
C ILE A 40 -39.11 -6.64 -26.72
N GLU A 41 -39.72 -6.45 -27.89
CA GLU A 41 -39.15 -6.14 -29.21
C GLU A 41 -38.60 -4.71 -29.32
N ALA A 42 -37.49 -4.62 -30.05
CA ALA A 42 -37.17 -3.75 -31.18
C ALA A 42 -37.82 -2.35 -31.33
N ALA A 43 -36.98 -1.37 -31.70
CA ALA A 43 -37.10 -0.69 -33.00
C ALA A 43 -35.84 0.15 -33.33
N ASP A 44 -35.16 -0.30 -34.38
CA ASP A 44 -34.81 0.47 -35.59
C ASP A 44 -33.79 1.64 -35.56
N ALA A 45 -32.62 1.32 -36.12
CA ALA A 45 -32.21 1.67 -37.48
C ALA A 45 -31.48 3.01 -37.75
N ASP A 46 -30.27 2.80 -38.26
CA ASP A 46 -29.74 3.30 -39.53
C ASP A 46 -29.04 4.68 -39.63
N THR A 47 -27.70 4.58 -39.66
CA THR A 47 -26.88 4.62 -40.90
C THR A 47 -26.26 5.94 -41.40
N GLU A 48 -24.97 5.77 -41.70
CA GLU A 48 -24.05 6.43 -42.65
C GLU A 48 -23.28 7.72 -42.31
N GLU A 49 -21.97 7.51 -42.10
CA GLU A 49 -20.85 8.03 -42.91
C GLU A 49 -21.12 9.22 -43.84
N ASP A 50 -20.26 10.24 -43.77
CA ASP A 50 -19.31 10.43 -44.88
C ASP A 50 -18.09 11.28 -44.50
N LYS A 51 -17.11 11.15 -45.37
CA LYS A 51 -15.66 11.22 -45.24
C LYS A 51 -15.08 12.54 -45.79
N ALA A 52 -13.99 12.97 -45.17
CA ALA A 52 -12.84 13.74 -45.69
C ALA A 52 -13.04 15.03 -46.52
N THR A 53 -12.24 16.06 -46.26
CA THR A 53 -11.00 16.32 -47.01
C THR A 53 -10.27 17.59 -46.53
N GLU A 54 -8.99 17.37 -46.24
CA GLU A 54 -7.77 18.16 -46.46
C GLU A 54 -7.87 19.46 -47.30
N GLU A 55 -7.17 20.53 -46.86
CA GLU A 55 -5.93 21.05 -47.49
C GLU A 55 -5.62 22.54 -47.12
N VAL A 56 -4.36 22.80 -46.66
CA VAL A 56 -3.34 23.72 -47.26
C VAL A 56 -3.74 25.21 -47.41
N ASP A 57 -2.97 26.27 -47.12
CA ASP A 57 -1.56 26.55 -46.79
C ASP A 57 -1.42 28.08 -46.56
N THR A 58 -0.25 28.47 -46.07
CA THR A 58 0.56 29.66 -46.42
C THR A 58 1.03 30.44 -45.20
N GLY A 59 2.33 30.28 -44.90
CA GLY A 59 3.06 31.09 -43.95
C GLY A 59 3.49 32.44 -44.52
N THR A 60 4.18 33.24 -43.70
CA THR A 60 5.28 34.14 -44.09
C THR A 60 6.02 34.59 -42.83
N GLU A 61 7.34 34.40 -42.85
CA GLU A 61 8.33 34.99 -41.94
C GLU A 61 8.38 36.52 -42.06
N GLU A 62 8.71 37.23 -40.99
CA GLU A 62 9.60 38.38 -41.13
C GLU A 62 10.45 38.61 -39.89
N SER A 63 11.76 38.44 -40.09
CA SER A 63 12.84 38.84 -39.19
C SER A 63 13.42 40.15 -39.73
N ASN A 64 13.64 41.17 -38.89
CA ASN A 64 14.88 41.98 -38.89
C ASN A 64 14.86 43.18 -37.91
N LYS A 65 15.68 43.05 -36.86
CA LYS A 65 16.89 43.88 -36.58
C LYS A 65 16.78 45.41 -36.69
N VAL A 66 16.93 46.11 -35.55
CA VAL A 66 17.91 47.21 -35.37
C VAL A 66 18.52 47.11 -33.97
N THR A 67 19.84 47.22 -33.94
CA THR A 67 20.81 47.06 -32.86
C THR A 67 21.30 48.43 -32.33
N ASP A 68 22.09 48.36 -31.25
CA ASP A 68 23.11 49.33 -30.80
C ASP A 68 22.58 50.50 -29.91
N GLU A 69 23.12 50.82 -28.73
CA GLU A 69 24.49 50.69 -28.23
C GLU A 69 24.55 50.38 -26.71
N VAL A 70 25.56 49.57 -26.39
CA VAL A 70 26.15 49.28 -25.08
C VAL A 70 27.19 50.36 -24.78
N ASP A 71 27.34 50.81 -23.52
CA ASP A 71 28.66 50.86 -22.86
C ASP A 71 28.70 51.46 -21.44
N LYS A 72 29.29 50.65 -20.54
CA LYS A 72 30.34 50.99 -19.55
C LYS A 72 30.05 50.91 -18.04
N ALA A 73 30.07 49.67 -17.56
CA ALA A 73 30.89 49.10 -16.48
C ALA A 73 31.67 50.00 -15.46
N THR A 74 31.58 49.57 -14.18
CA THR A 74 32.64 49.31 -13.16
C THR A 74 32.95 50.29 -12.00
N LYS A 75 33.09 49.66 -10.81
CA LYS A 75 33.70 50.05 -9.50
C LYS A 75 32.81 50.92 -8.59
N GLU A 76 32.60 50.61 -7.32
CA GLU A 76 33.59 50.30 -6.27
C GLU A 76 32.94 49.58 -5.07
N GLU A 77 33.60 48.53 -4.56
CA GLU A 77 33.39 47.96 -3.23
C GLU A 77 34.25 48.72 -2.18
N ASP A 78 33.85 48.57 -0.92
CA ASP A 78 34.60 48.73 0.34
C ASP A 78 34.52 50.03 1.19
N LYS A 79 34.32 49.76 2.49
CA LYS A 79 34.52 50.56 3.73
C LYS A 79 33.27 51.32 4.23
N ILE A 80 32.78 51.19 5.47
CA ILE A 80 33.42 50.92 6.78
C ILE A 80 32.43 50.21 7.74
N THR A 81 32.97 49.25 8.49
CA THR A 81 32.47 48.53 9.68
C THR A 81 32.19 49.41 10.91
N GLU A 82 31.45 48.86 11.89
CA GLU A 82 31.46 49.23 13.33
C GLU A 82 30.33 50.15 13.83
N ALA A 83 29.27 49.53 14.35
CA ALA A 83 28.65 49.86 15.65
C ALA A 83 27.67 48.73 16.02
N ALA A 84 28.25 47.60 16.46
CA ALA A 84 27.56 46.67 17.34
C ALA A 84 27.46 47.33 18.72
N ASP A 85 26.23 47.50 19.22
CA ASP A 85 25.83 47.45 20.64
C ASP A 85 24.59 48.32 20.88
N ALA A 86 23.42 47.65 20.91
CA ALA A 86 22.28 47.95 21.80
C ALA A 86 21.05 47.16 21.34
N VAL A 87 21.11 45.82 21.35
CA VAL A 87 19.90 45.01 21.41
C VAL A 87 19.75 44.56 22.86
N THR A 88 18.68 45.03 23.48
CA THR A 88 18.35 44.91 24.89
C THR A 88 18.21 43.46 25.34
N GLU A 89 18.87 43.13 26.45
CA GLU A 89 18.89 41.89 27.24
C GLU A 89 17.50 41.42 27.77
N LYS A 90 16.47 41.34 26.91
CA LYS A 90 15.14 40.83 27.30
C LYS A 90 14.57 39.76 26.38
N ASP A 91 15.17 39.52 25.21
CA ASP A 91 14.72 38.49 24.27
C ASP A 91 15.59 37.20 24.29
N LYS A 92 16.62 37.15 25.14
CA LYS A 92 17.52 35.98 25.26
C LYS A 92 17.02 34.88 26.22
N ALA A 93 15.85 35.06 26.82
CA ALA A 93 15.23 34.08 27.73
C ALA A 93 14.06 33.31 27.09
N ALA A 94 13.60 33.69 25.88
CA ALA A 94 12.53 32.99 25.16
C ALA A 94 13.04 32.08 24.03
N VAL A 95 14.36 32.03 23.80
CA VAL A 95 15.02 31.13 22.83
C VAL A 95 15.76 29.99 23.55
N LYS A 96 15.43 29.74 24.83
CA LYS A 96 15.95 28.61 25.62
C LYS A 96 14.81 27.71 26.10
N ALA A 97 13.98 27.29 25.16
CA ALA A 97 13.04 26.18 25.28
C ALA A 97 12.67 25.69 23.86
N MET A 98 13.66 25.55 22.99
CA MET A 98 13.63 24.49 22.00
C MET A 98 14.47 23.41 22.66
N GLU A 99 13.79 22.45 23.30
CA GLU A 99 14.39 21.15 23.51
C GLU A 99 14.95 20.73 22.14
N GLU A 100 16.24 20.42 22.13
CA GLU A 100 16.85 19.68 21.05
C GLU A 100 16.03 18.40 20.93
N GLU A 101 15.10 18.35 19.97
CA GLU A 101 14.61 17.08 19.48
C GLU A 101 15.82 16.41 18.84
N GLU A 102 16.39 15.48 19.61
CA GLU A 102 17.35 14.49 19.16
C GLU A 102 16.90 13.99 17.77
N PRO A 103 17.81 13.93 16.77
CA PRO A 103 17.42 13.41 15.47
C PRO A 103 16.85 12.01 15.69
N GLU A 104 15.62 11.76 15.24
CA GLU A 104 14.99 10.45 15.33
C GLU A 104 15.98 9.41 14.80
N THR A 105 16.62 8.68 15.70
CA THR A 105 17.63 7.71 15.33
C THR A 105 16.91 6.59 14.61
N GLU A 106 17.19 6.45 13.32
CA GLU A 106 16.73 5.35 12.48
C GLU A 106 16.81 4.04 13.27
N ILE A 107 15.65 3.43 13.54
CA ILE A 107 15.57 2.21 14.36
C ILE A 107 16.42 1.12 13.72
N SER A 108 17.30 0.49 14.49
CA SER A 108 18.16 -0.55 13.93
C SER A 108 17.31 -1.73 13.45
N GLU A 109 17.73 -2.43 12.38
CA GLU A 109 17.02 -3.60 11.86
C GLU A 109 16.79 -4.66 12.96
N LYS A 110 17.73 -4.79 13.90
CA LYS A 110 17.61 -5.70 15.03
C LYS A 110 16.55 -5.23 16.03
N ASP A 111 16.55 -3.96 16.39
CA ASP A 111 15.56 -3.43 17.34
C ASP A 111 14.15 -3.46 16.73
N LEU A 112 14.03 -3.25 15.42
CA LEU A 112 12.79 -3.40 14.68
C LEU A 112 12.30 -4.85 14.72
N PHE A 113 13.17 -5.81 14.43
CA PHE A 113 12.84 -7.24 14.51
C PHE A 113 12.41 -7.66 15.91
N ASP A 114 13.15 -7.25 16.95
CA ASP A 114 12.83 -7.59 18.34
C ASP A 114 11.45 -7.01 18.74
N LYS A 115 11.15 -5.76 18.35
CA LYS A 115 9.82 -5.15 18.58
C LYS A 115 8.68 -5.88 17.86
N VAL A 116 8.89 -6.27 16.61
CA VAL A 116 7.89 -7.01 15.80
C VAL A 116 7.66 -8.39 16.38
N TYR A 117 8.73 -9.08 16.76
CA TYR A 117 8.66 -10.37 17.42
C TYR A 117 7.87 -10.30 18.72
N ASP A 118 8.19 -9.36 19.60
CA ASP A 118 7.50 -9.21 20.87
C ASP A 118 6.01 -8.86 20.68
N LYS A 119 5.70 -8.00 19.71
CA LYS A 119 4.32 -7.53 19.45
C LYS A 119 3.43 -8.61 18.80
N TYR A 120 3.93 -9.33 17.79
CA TYR A 120 3.09 -10.19 16.96
C TYR A 120 3.30 -11.69 17.19
N TYR A 121 4.52 -12.10 17.53
CA TYR A 121 4.88 -13.52 17.64
C TYR A 121 4.85 -14.06 19.06
N SER A 122 5.42 -13.31 20.01
CA SER A 122 5.57 -13.78 21.40
C SER A 122 4.28 -14.26 22.08
N PRO A 123 3.07 -13.77 21.73
CA PRO A 123 1.83 -14.26 22.33
C PRO A 123 1.40 -15.67 21.89
N TRP A 124 1.93 -16.18 20.78
CA TRP A 124 1.44 -17.41 20.14
C TRP A 124 2.49 -18.51 20.13
N SER A 125 2.07 -19.76 20.36
CA SER A 125 2.88 -20.91 19.98
C SER A 125 2.79 -21.18 18.47
N GLU A 126 3.77 -21.87 17.91
CA GLU A 126 3.76 -22.27 16.49
C GLU A 126 2.51 -23.10 16.14
N ASP A 127 2.17 -24.09 16.98
CA ASP A 127 0.96 -24.90 16.81
C ASP A 127 -0.33 -24.05 16.86
N GLU A 128 -0.42 -23.08 17.77
CA GLU A 128 -1.58 -22.17 17.87
C GLU A 128 -1.71 -21.30 16.62
N MET A 129 -0.59 -20.78 16.08
CA MET A 129 -0.60 -20.02 14.83
C MET A 129 -1.10 -20.89 13.67
N ILE A 130 -0.61 -22.13 13.54
CA ILE A 130 -1.03 -23.03 12.47
C ILE A 130 -2.54 -23.32 12.55
N VAL A 131 -3.06 -23.57 13.76
CA VAL A 131 -4.51 -23.78 13.96
C VAL A 131 -5.29 -22.53 13.58
N ALA A 132 -4.87 -21.36 14.08
CA ALA A 132 -5.51 -20.08 13.81
C ALA A 132 -5.53 -19.72 12.31
N ILE A 133 -4.45 -20.00 11.58
CA ILE A 133 -4.37 -19.81 10.12
C ILE A 133 -5.37 -20.72 9.41
N ASN A 134 -5.41 -22.01 9.78
CA ASN A 134 -6.32 -22.96 9.16
C ASN A 134 -7.80 -22.60 9.39
N GLU A 135 -8.15 -22.12 10.58
CA GLU A 135 -9.52 -21.66 10.88
C GLU A 135 -9.94 -20.44 10.05
N ARG A 136 -8.97 -19.66 9.55
CA ARG A 136 -9.19 -18.48 8.71
C ARG A 136 -9.14 -18.77 7.21
N SER A 137 -8.94 -20.02 6.78
CA SER A 137 -8.72 -20.36 5.36
C SER A 137 -9.86 -19.92 4.44
N GLN A 138 -11.10 -19.89 4.95
CA GLN A 138 -12.28 -19.45 4.20
C GLN A 138 -12.18 -18.01 3.70
N TYR A 139 -11.55 -17.10 4.47
CA TYR A 139 -11.35 -15.71 4.05
C TYR A 139 -10.32 -15.64 2.94
N ARG A 140 -9.25 -16.44 3.04
CA ARG A 140 -8.24 -16.57 1.98
C ARG A 140 -8.84 -17.07 0.67
N GLU A 141 -9.70 -18.08 0.74
CA GLU A 141 -10.38 -18.66 -0.41
C GLU A 141 -11.39 -17.71 -1.06
N SER A 142 -11.92 -16.76 -0.29
CA SER A 142 -12.94 -15.79 -0.73
C SER A 142 -12.38 -14.42 -1.10
N CYS A 143 -11.05 -14.25 -1.14
CA CYS A 143 -10.40 -12.97 -1.39
C CYS A 143 -9.63 -13.01 -2.73
N SER A 144 -9.99 -12.11 -3.64
CA SER A 144 -9.42 -12.03 -4.98
C SER A 144 -7.95 -11.62 -4.99
N PHE A 145 -7.49 -10.93 -3.94
CA PHE A 145 -6.12 -10.44 -3.82
C PHE A 145 -5.08 -11.54 -3.62
N TYR A 146 -5.48 -12.69 -3.04
CA TYR A 146 -4.51 -13.67 -2.54
C TYR A 146 -3.63 -14.29 -3.61
N SER A 147 -4.12 -14.44 -4.84
CA SER A 147 -3.30 -15.00 -5.92
C SER A 147 -2.12 -14.09 -6.23
N GLU A 148 -2.36 -12.78 -6.35
CA GLU A 148 -1.32 -11.80 -6.66
C GLU A 148 -0.40 -11.56 -5.46
N VAL A 149 -0.97 -11.45 -4.25
CA VAL A 149 -0.18 -11.28 -3.03
C VAL A 149 0.74 -12.48 -2.79
N SER A 150 0.24 -13.71 -2.98
CA SER A 150 1.07 -14.92 -2.78
C SER A 150 2.21 -14.96 -3.79
N ASP A 151 1.97 -14.64 -5.06
CA ASP A 151 3.02 -14.60 -6.07
C ASP A 151 4.11 -13.57 -5.74
N TYR A 152 3.70 -12.35 -5.36
CA TYR A 152 4.62 -11.31 -4.92
C TYR A 152 5.45 -11.75 -3.70
N MET A 153 4.80 -12.32 -2.68
CA MET A 153 5.50 -12.78 -1.48
C MET A 153 6.51 -13.88 -1.80
N GLU A 154 6.12 -14.90 -2.55
CA GLU A 154 6.96 -16.07 -2.81
C GLU A 154 8.12 -15.77 -3.76
N ASN A 155 7.88 -14.92 -4.77
CA ASN A 155 8.80 -14.74 -5.90
C ASN A 155 9.55 -13.40 -5.86
N VAL A 156 9.02 -12.38 -5.19
CA VAL A 156 9.70 -11.07 -5.04
C VAL A 156 10.28 -10.90 -3.64
N ARG A 157 9.50 -11.23 -2.60
CA ARG A 157 9.94 -11.11 -1.19
C ARG A 157 10.66 -12.36 -0.69
N GLU A 158 10.55 -13.47 -1.42
CA GLU A 158 11.09 -14.80 -1.05
C GLU A 158 10.53 -15.33 0.28
N VAL A 159 9.30 -14.96 0.62
CA VAL A 159 8.57 -15.40 1.81
C VAL A 159 7.59 -16.51 1.40
N ARG A 160 7.82 -17.73 1.89
CA ARG A 160 7.06 -18.94 1.51
C ARG A 160 6.46 -19.70 2.69
N ASP A 161 6.74 -19.24 3.89
CA ASP A 161 6.18 -19.76 5.12
C ASP A 161 5.01 -18.88 5.57
N ILE A 162 4.56 -19.10 6.80
CA ILE A 162 3.43 -18.39 7.39
C ILE A 162 3.73 -16.92 7.73
N SER A 163 4.97 -16.42 7.51
CA SER A 163 5.33 -15.03 7.81
C SER A 163 4.40 -14.03 7.11
N ASN A 164 3.93 -14.35 5.90
CA ASN A 164 2.98 -13.53 5.13
C ASN A 164 1.56 -13.42 5.72
N MET A 165 1.25 -14.17 6.79
CA MET A 165 -0.04 -14.14 7.49
C MET A 165 0.09 -13.69 8.95
N ILE A 166 1.31 -13.57 9.48
CA ILE A 166 1.57 -13.28 10.89
C ILE A 166 2.41 -12.01 11.09
N GLU A 167 3.06 -11.54 10.03
CA GLU A 167 3.72 -10.25 9.99
C GLU A 167 2.91 -9.25 9.18
N PRO A 168 2.93 -7.96 9.56
CA PRO A 168 2.46 -6.92 8.68
C PRO A 168 3.33 -6.80 7.41
N LEU A 169 2.75 -6.33 6.31
CA LEU A 169 3.43 -6.11 5.03
C LEU A 169 4.59 -5.12 5.15
N TYR A 170 4.41 -4.06 5.93
CA TYR A 170 5.39 -2.99 6.15
C TYR A 170 5.42 -2.60 7.62
N TYR A 171 6.40 -1.83 8.03
CA TYR A 171 6.53 -1.33 9.41
C TYR A 171 6.07 0.13 9.49
N THR A 172 4.90 0.40 8.92
CA THR A 172 4.35 1.77 8.76
C THR A 172 4.06 2.46 10.09
N ASP A 173 3.97 1.71 11.19
CA ASP A 173 3.83 2.20 12.56
C ASP A 173 5.15 2.43 13.29
N MET A 174 6.30 2.09 12.70
CA MET A 174 7.60 2.09 13.38
C MET A 174 8.72 2.83 12.65
N LYS A 175 8.56 3.18 11.37
CA LYS A 175 9.55 3.97 10.63
C LYS A 175 8.93 4.75 9.48
N TYR A 176 9.64 5.76 9.01
CA TYR A 176 9.31 6.47 7.78
C TYR A 176 9.72 5.67 6.54
N TYR A 177 8.90 5.79 5.50
CA TYR A 177 9.19 5.30 4.16
C TYR A 177 9.32 6.45 3.17
N GLU A 178 10.02 6.19 2.07
CA GLU A 178 10.10 7.09 0.92
C GLU A 178 9.46 6.42 -0.32
N SER A 179 9.14 7.20 -1.36
CA SER A 179 8.52 6.66 -2.58
C SER A 179 9.36 5.55 -3.23
N GLN A 180 10.69 5.62 -3.13
CA GLN A 180 11.62 4.63 -3.67
C GLN A 180 11.49 3.26 -3.00
N ASP A 181 11.01 3.20 -1.74
CA ASP A 181 10.81 1.93 -1.05
C ASP A 181 9.69 1.10 -1.70
N PHE A 182 8.76 1.76 -2.40
CA PHE A 182 7.61 1.15 -3.06
C PHE A 182 7.74 1.06 -4.59
N GLU A 183 8.83 1.54 -5.18
CA GLU A 183 9.00 1.66 -6.64
C GLU A 183 8.81 0.32 -7.39
N LYS A 184 9.10 -0.79 -6.72
CA LYS A 184 9.01 -2.15 -7.29
C LYS A 184 7.81 -2.94 -6.80
N ASP A 185 6.99 -2.32 -5.96
CA ASP A 185 5.84 -2.99 -5.38
C ASP A 185 4.66 -2.91 -6.36
N PRO A 186 3.93 -4.02 -6.57
CA PRO A 186 2.69 -3.99 -7.34
C PRO A 186 1.69 -3.00 -6.73
N LEU A 187 0.83 -2.42 -7.56
CA LEU A 187 -0.18 -1.45 -7.12
C LEU A 187 -1.09 -2.02 -6.02
N LEU A 188 -1.46 -3.29 -6.11
CA LEU A 188 -2.22 -3.96 -5.06
C LEU A 188 -1.47 -3.98 -3.72
N ILE A 189 -0.15 -4.16 -3.72
CA ILE A 189 0.64 -4.18 -2.49
C ILE A 189 0.69 -2.79 -1.86
N ILE A 190 0.78 -1.73 -2.66
CA ILE A 190 0.68 -0.34 -2.17
C ILE A 190 -0.71 -0.08 -1.57
N HIS A 191 -1.76 -0.54 -2.24
CA HIS A 191 -3.14 -0.46 -1.75
C HIS A 191 -3.31 -1.16 -0.40
N LEU A 192 -2.77 -2.38 -0.26
CA LEU A 192 -2.82 -3.13 0.98
C LEU A 192 -1.98 -2.48 2.08
N ALA A 193 -0.80 -1.96 1.78
CA ALA A 193 0.05 -1.23 2.73
C ALA A 193 -0.64 0.02 3.29
N LYS A 194 -1.38 0.76 2.45
CA LYS A 194 -2.19 1.90 2.88
C LYS A 194 -3.29 1.48 3.85
N ASN A 195 -4.04 0.43 3.49
CA ASN A 195 -5.16 -0.06 4.29
C ASN A 195 -4.68 -0.77 5.57
N GLU A 196 -3.48 -1.33 5.59
CA GLU A 196 -2.87 -1.94 6.77
C GLU A 196 -2.76 -0.94 7.93
N ILE A 197 -2.52 0.34 7.65
CA ILE A 197 -2.49 1.39 8.67
C ILE A 197 -3.81 1.45 9.43
N TYR A 198 -4.95 1.35 8.74
CA TYR A 198 -6.27 1.29 9.39
C TYR A 198 -6.49 -0.05 10.10
N ALA A 199 -6.09 -1.16 9.47
CA ALA A 199 -6.27 -2.51 10.02
C ALA A 199 -5.58 -2.68 11.38
N ARG A 200 -4.40 -2.08 11.57
CA ARG A 200 -3.65 -2.09 12.84
C ARG A 200 -4.43 -1.53 14.02
N HIS A 201 -5.39 -0.66 13.75
CA HIS A 201 -6.27 -0.05 14.75
C HIS A 201 -7.68 -0.67 14.74
N GLY A 202 -7.84 -1.84 14.13
CA GLY A 202 -9.07 -2.63 14.17
C GLY A 202 -10.18 -2.14 13.25
N TYR A 203 -9.85 -1.33 12.23
CA TYR A 203 -10.81 -0.84 11.25
C TYR A 203 -11.47 -1.98 10.47
N ILE A 204 -12.80 -2.06 10.54
CA ILE A 204 -13.60 -3.06 9.81
C ILE A 204 -13.90 -2.54 8.40
N PHE A 205 -13.34 -3.21 7.39
CA PHE A 205 -13.52 -2.85 5.99
C PHE A 205 -14.90 -3.26 5.46
N ASN A 206 -15.55 -2.34 4.72
CA ASN A 206 -16.77 -2.60 3.96
C ASN A 206 -16.50 -3.29 2.62
N ASP A 207 -15.32 -3.05 2.03
CA ASP A 207 -14.87 -3.78 0.85
C ASP A 207 -14.57 -5.23 1.22
N GLU A 208 -15.20 -6.16 0.51
CA GLU A 208 -15.16 -7.58 0.84
C GLU A 208 -13.76 -8.17 0.70
N ASP A 209 -13.01 -7.77 -0.33
CA ASP A 209 -11.66 -8.29 -0.55
C ASP A 209 -10.67 -7.75 0.49
N LEU A 210 -10.75 -6.48 0.87
CA LEU A 210 -9.97 -5.92 1.98
C LEU A 210 -10.32 -6.58 3.30
N ASN A 211 -11.62 -6.75 3.59
CA ASN A 211 -12.07 -7.42 4.80
C ASN A 211 -11.51 -8.84 4.88
N ASN A 212 -11.71 -9.63 3.82
CA ASN A 212 -11.23 -11.00 3.74
C ASN A 212 -9.70 -11.08 3.79
N TYR A 213 -8.98 -10.15 3.16
CA TYR A 213 -7.52 -10.11 3.21
C TYR A 213 -7.00 -9.95 4.64
N PHE A 214 -7.53 -8.96 5.38
CA PHE A 214 -7.09 -8.67 6.73
C PHE A 214 -7.58 -9.71 7.74
N MET A 215 -8.77 -10.30 7.56
CA MET A 215 -9.28 -11.38 8.43
C MET A 215 -8.39 -12.64 8.45
N VAL A 216 -7.54 -12.84 7.45
CA VAL A 216 -6.53 -13.91 7.46
C VAL A 216 -5.30 -13.55 8.30
N GLN A 217 -5.00 -12.26 8.47
CA GLN A 217 -3.80 -11.81 9.19
C GLN A 217 -3.99 -12.06 10.69
N LEU A 218 -3.07 -12.80 11.31
CA LEU A 218 -3.20 -13.18 12.73
C LEU A 218 -3.10 -11.99 13.67
N TRP A 219 -2.38 -10.94 13.25
CA TRP A 219 -2.22 -9.71 14.01
C TRP A 219 -3.42 -8.75 13.92
N TYR A 220 -4.37 -9.01 13.02
CA TYR A 220 -5.52 -8.14 12.80
C TYR A 220 -6.68 -8.51 13.73
N GLU A 221 -7.11 -7.53 14.52
CA GLU A 221 -8.23 -7.64 15.46
C GLU A 221 -9.33 -6.62 15.13
N PRO A 222 -10.37 -7.00 14.36
CA PRO A 222 -11.45 -6.08 13.99
C PRO A 222 -12.23 -5.61 15.23
N SER A 223 -12.37 -4.30 15.41
CA SER A 223 -13.01 -3.73 16.61
C SER A 223 -13.84 -2.46 16.40
N CYS A 224 -13.65 -1.73 15.31
CA CYS A 224 -14.37 -0.47 15.05
C CYS A 224 -14.88 -0.40 13.61
N THR A 225 -16.13 0.05 13.44
CA THR A 225 -16.72 0.26 12.11
C THR A 225 -16.20 1.56 11.49
N PRO A 226 -16.38 1.78 10.17
CA PRO A 226 -15.98 3.02 9.52
C PRO A 226 -16.57 4.29 10.15
N GLU A 227 -17.80 4.22 10.66
CA GLU A 227 -18.49 5.35 11.27
C GLU A 227 -17.94 5.71 12.65
N ASP A 228 -17.37 4.73 13.36
CA ASP A 228 -16.85 4.86 14.72
C ASP A 228 -15.32 5.06 14.75
N PHE A 229 -14.64 4.99 13.61
CA PHE A 229 -13.19 5.11 13.53
C PHE A 229 -12.73 6.57 13.73
N ASP A 230 -11.77 6.76 14.64
CA ASP A 230 -11.13 8.04 14.91
C ASP A 230 -9.69 8.02 14.37
N ASP A 231 -9.39 8.86 13.39
CA ASP A 231 -8.06 8.95 12.77
C ASP A 231 -7.00 9.55 13.71
N SER A 232 -7.40 10.09 14.86
CA SER A 232 -6.50 10.61 15.88
C SER A 232 -5.61 9.53 16.52
N VAL A 233 -5.98 8.24 16.36
CA VAL A 233 -5.21 7.09 16.87
C VAL A 233 -3.86 6.91 16.17
N PHE A 234 -3.68 7.48 14.97
CA PHE A 234 -2.46 7.33 14.20
C PHE A 234 -1.27 8.05 14.85
N ASN A 235 -0.14 7.34 14.94
CA ASN A 235 1.12 7.93 15.34
C ASN A 235 1.77 8.73 14.19
N ASP A 236 2.92 9.36 14.45
CA ASP A 236 3.57 10.25 13.48
C ASP A 236 4.12 9.49 12.26
N TYR A 237 4.60 8.26 12.43
CA TYR A 237 5.00 7.39 11.31
C TYR A 237 3.81 7.04 10.44
N GLU A 238 2.69 6.63 11.05
CA GLU A 238 1.48 6.24 10.33
C GLU A 238 0.89 7.42 9.56
N LYS A 239 0.84 8.62 10.15
CA LYS A 239 0.37 9.83 9.44
C LYS A 239 1.23 10.16 8.22
N ALA A 240 2.55 10.13 8.36
CA ALA A 240 3.47 10.40 7.27
C ALA A 240 3.37 9.34 6.16
N ASN A 241 3.37 8.07 6.54
CA ASN A 241 3.28 6.94 5.60
C ASN A 241 1.91 6.86 4.93
N LEU A 242 0.82 7.17 5.64
CA LEU A 242 -0.52 7.22 5.07
C LEU A 242 -0.61 8.28 3.98
N LYS A 243 -0.03 9.47 4.22
CA LYS A 243 0.03 10.51 3.19
C LYS A 243 0.79 10.03 1.95
N LEU A 244 1.98 9.47 2.13
CA LEU A 244 2.79 8.94 1.03
C LEU A 244 2.05 7.85 0.25
N LEU A 245 1.51 6.86 0.95
CA LEU A 245 0.82 5.73 0.33
C LEU A 245 -0.49 6.14 -0.34
N ALA A 246 -1.19 7.15 0.18
CA ALA A 246 -2.37 7.72 -0.47
C ALA A 246 -2.02 8.41 -1.80
N GLU A 247 -0.83 8.99 -1.95
CA GLU A 247 -0.37 9.58 -3.21
C GLU A 247 0.08 8.52 -4.23
N LEU A 248 0.57 7.36 -3.76
CA LEU A 248 1.06 6.27 -4.60
C LEU A 248 -0.02 5.25 -4.99
N ASP A 249 -1.08 5.14 -4.20
CA ASP A 249 -2.12 4.13 -4.40
C ASP A 249 -3.08 4.51 -5.53
N THR A 250 -2.76 4.05 -6.74
CA THR A 250 -3.62 4.15 -7.93
C THR A 250 -4.30 2.81 -8.26
N TYR A 251 -4.50 1.93 -7.27
CA TYR A 251 -5.08 0.61 -7.50
C TYR A 251 -6.56 0.72 -7.88
N LYS A 252 -6.89 0.25 -9.09
CA LYS A 252 -8.24 0.29 -9.69
C LYS A 252 -8.84 1.70 -9.85
N GLU A 253 -8.01 2.75 -9.87
CA GLU A 253 -8.38 4.08 -10.37
C GLU A 253 -8.61 4.09 -11.89
#